data_AF-A0A2S5L5S7-F1
#
_entry.id   AF-A0A2S5L5S7-F1
#
_cell.length_a   1.000
_cell.length_b   1.000
_cell.length_c   1.000
_cell.angle_alpha   90.00
_cell.angle_beta   90.00
_cell.angle_gamma   90.00
#
_symmetry.space_group_name_H-M   'P 1'
#
loop_
_entity.id
_entity.type
_entity.pdbx_description
1 polymer ?
#
loop_
_entity_poly.entity_id
_entity_poly.type
_entity_poly.pdbx_seq_one_letter_code
_entity_poly.pdbx_strand_id
1 'polypeptide(L)'
;MARDQPIIKKSLFKPPAYRWVFLCIFSMLFMLIIYGMMHQFVPSPTWYALGFKLNIGFTMLMTCWFYYMLRLNAASLTELYKRYYQWFVILSVPAIFYFLGYMSIIYSIGNLVSSLSGTPHTMHDVMQKEYAETSKSCKTRLIGKSLLPARPPHFCISTTSFNQLPKEIVIKLVGKKSYFGFALNHIEYDWEKTLKLYPSTLIMSQLPNYPFSTTAYANHEM
;
A
#
# COMPACT_ATOMS: atom_id res chain seq x y z
N MET A 1 62.93 -28.16 8.41
CA MET A 1 62.14 -27.55 9.50
C MET A 1 60.79 -27.13 8.94
N ALA A 2 59.79 -28.00 9.04
CA ALA A 2 58.41 -27.67 8.66
C ALA A 2 57.77 -26.84 9.78
N ARG A 3 57.19 -25.70 9.43
CA ARG A 3 56.59 -24.76 10.37
C ARG A 3 55.12 -25.14 10.53
N ASP A 4 54.79 -25.86 11.61
CA ASP A 4 53.42 -26.17 12.00
C ASP A 4 52.63 -24.87 12.16
N GLN A 5 51.77 -24.54 11.19
CA GLN A 5 50.80 -23.47 11.36
C GLN A 5 49.61 -24.05 12.14
N PRO A 6 49.23 -23.45 13.28
CA PRO A 6 48.06 -23.89 14.03
C PRO A 6 46.83 -23.73 13.14
N ILE A 7 46.15 -24.84 12.89
CA ILE A 7 44.87 -24.89 12.20
C ILE A 7 43.93 -23.95 12.95
N ILE A 8 43.68 -22.78 12.37
CA ILE A 8 42.70 -21.81 12.88
C ILE A 8 41.36 -22.55 12.90
N LYS A 9 40.93 -23.00 14.08
CA LYS A 9 39.58 -23.51 14.31
C LYS A 9 38.63 -22.38 13.97
N LYS A 10 38.15 -22.34 12.71
CA LYS A 10 37.02 -21.50 12.31
C LYS A 10 35.81 -22.01 13.06
N SER A 11 35.58 -21.49 14.27
CA SER A 11 34.33 -21.68 14.98
C SER A 11 33.21 -21.24 14.05
N LEU A 12 32.29 -22.15 13.76
CA LEU A 12 31.12 -21.88 12.95
C LEU A 12 30.36 -20.70 13.58
N PHE A 13 30.41 -19.53 12.94
CA PHE A 13 29.74 -18.32 13.42
C PHE A 13 28.23 -18.57 13.41
N LYS A 14 27.65 -18.87 14.57
CA LYS A 14 26.19 -18.98 14.72
C LYS A 14 25.63 -17.58 14.95
N PRO A 15 24.81 -17.04 14.03
CA PRO A 15 24.19 -15.73 14.23
C PRO A 15 23.28 -15.80 15.48
N PRO A 16 23.20 -14.72 16.27
CA PRO A 16 22.36 -14.69 17.45
C PRO A 16 20.87 -14.79 17.09
N ALA A 17 20.09 -15.47 17.93
CA ALA A 17 18.70 -15.85 17.65
C ALA A 17 17.77 -14.67 17.32
N TYR A 18 18.01 -13.48 17.90
CA TYR A 18 17.18 -12.29 17.65
C TYR A 18 17.21 -11.84 16.17
N ARG A 19 18.27 -12.16 15.41
CA ARG A 19 18.33 -11.82 13.98
C ARG A 19 17.23 -12.53 13.20
N TRP A 20 16.94 -13.79 13.54
CA TRP A 20 15.85 -14.55 12.94
C TRP A 20 14.49 -13.97 13.29
N VAL A 21 14.31 -13.49 14.53
CA VAL A 21 13.07 -12.82 14.95
C VAL A 21 12.82 -11.56 14.12
N PHE A 22 13.83 -10.70 13.96
CA PHE A 22 13.70 -9.51 13.11
C PHE A 22 13.42 -9.91 11.65
N LEU A 23 14.12 -10.90 11.10
CA LEU A 23 13.86 -11.38 9.73
C LEU A 23 12.42 -11.87 9.56
N CYS A 24 11.87 -12.63 10.52
CA CYS A 24 10.48 -13.05 10.50
C CYS A 24 9.52 -11.87 10.55
N ILE A 25 9.76 -10.89 11.44
CA ILE A 25 8.93 -9.68 11.53
C ILE A 25 8.99 -8.86 10.24
N PHE A 26 10.19 -8.62 9.70
CA PHE A 26 10.37 -7.91 8.43
C PHE A 26 9.68 -8.64 7.27
N SER A 27 9.84 -9.96 7.19
CA SER A 27 9.18 -10.78 6.18
C SER A 27 7.66 -10.70 6.30
N MET A 28 7.11 -10.80 7.51
CA MET A 28 5.67 -10.67 7.75
C MET A 28 5.14 -9.28 7.34
N LEU A 29 5.81 -8.21 7.76
CA LEU A 29 5.43 -6.84 7.37
C LEU A 29 5.51 -6.65 5.85
N PHE A 30 6.55 -7.18 5.22
CA PHE A 30 6.73 -7.11 3.78
C PHE A 30 5.61 -7.82 3.02
N MET A 31 5.22 -9.03 3.44
CA MET A 31 4.07 -9.75 2.87
C MET A 31 2.77 -8.98 3.07
N LEU A 32 2.57 -8.37 4.25
CA LEU A 32 1.42 -7.49 4.48
C LEU A 32 1.43 -6.29 3.54
N ILE A 33 2.58 -5.67 3.27
CA ILE A 33 2.67 -4.54 2.34
C ILE A 33 2.30 -4.96 0.93
N ILE A 34 2.81 -6.09 0.45
CA ILE A 34 2.43 -6.63 -0.86
C ILE A 34 0.91 -6.82 -0.91
N TYR A 35 0.32 -7.45 0.12
CA TYR A 35 -1.12 -7.60 0.24
C TYR A 35 -1.86 -6.25 0.20
N GLY A 36 -1.40 -5.25 0.95
CA GLY A 36 -2.00 -3.91 0.98
C GLY A 36 -1.85 -3.13 -0.33
N MET A 37 -0.83 -3.43 -1.14
CA MET A 37 -0.65 -2.84 -2.46
C MET A 37 -1.49 -3.51 -3.54
N MET A 38 -1.83 -4.80 -3.38
CA MET A 38 -2.70 -5.53 -4.29
C MET A 38 -4.20 -5.26 -4.08
N HIS A 39 -4.57 -4.75 -2.90
CA HIS A 39 -5.96 -4.47 -2.56
C HIS A 39 -6.19 -2.98 -2.32
N GLN A 40 -7.17 -2.43 -3.02
CA GLN A 40 -7.54 -1.03 -2.83
C GLN A 40 -8.39 -0.85 -1.58
N PHE A 41 -7.78 -0.20 -0.58
CA PHE A 41 -8.43 0.08 0.69
C PHE A 41 -8.45 1.58 0.97
N VAL A 42 -9.64 2.07 1.32
CA VAL A 42 -9.87 3.45 1.78
C VAL A 42 -10.03 3.42 3.31
N PRO A 43 -9.02 3.85 4.08
CA PRO A 43 -9.14 3.89 5.53
C PRO A 43 -10.20 4.90 5.98
N SER A 44 -10.98 4.56 7.00
CA SER A 44 -11.87 5.52 7.64
C SER A 44 -11.04 6.57 8.41
N PRO A 45 -11.54 7.80 8.61
CA PRO A 45 -10.82 8.83 9.35
C PRO A 45 -10.46 8.39 10.79
N THR A 46 -11.36 7.63 11.44
CA THR A 46 -11.15 7.11 12.79
C THR A 46 -10.05 6.06 12.82
N TRP A 47 -10.07 5.10 11.88
CA TRP A 47 -9.02 4.09 11.77
C TRP A 47 -7.68 4.69 11.36
N TYR A 48 -7.67 5.65 10.44
CA TYR A 48 -6.46 6.33 10.04
C TYR A 48 -5.79 7.01 11.23
N ALA A 49 -6.54 7.76 12.04
CA ALA A 49 -6.02 8.41 13.23
C ALA A 49 -5.54 7.41 14.29
N LEU A 50 -6.28 6.32 14.52
CA LEU A 50 -5.89 5.27 15.45
C LEU A 50 -4.65 4.52 14.97
N GLY A 51 -4.65 4.06 13.73
CA GLY A 51 -3.56 3.34 13.08
C GLY A 51 -2.28 4.18 13.01
N PHE A 52 -2.39 5.49 12.82
CA PHE A 52 -1.26 6.41 12.91
C PHE A 52 -0.64 6.42 14.32
N LYS A 53 -1.45 6.52 15.38
CA LYS A 53 -0.97 6.44 16.78
C LYS A 53 -0.36 5.07 17.09
N LEU A 54 -0.99 4.00 16.63
CA LEU A 54 -0.47 2.63 16.79
C LEU A 54 0.87 2.46 16.07
N ASN A 55 1.03 3.04 14.87
CA ASN A 55 2.29 2.99 14.13
C ASN A 55 3.43 3.73 14.83
N ILE A 56 3.14 4.88 15.46
CA ILE A 56 4.14 5.58 16.29
C ILE A 56 4.59 4.69 17.45
N GLY A 57 3.65 4.10 18.20
CA GLY A 57 3.97 3.19 19.30
C GLY A 57 4.76 1.97 18.84
N PHE A 58 4.34 1.36 17.73
CA PHE A 58 5.05 0.24 17.09
C PHE A 58 6.48 0.62 16.69
N THR A 59 6.67 1.79 16.06
CA THR A 59 7.98 2.29 15.63
C THR A 59 8.90 2.49 16.82
N MET A 60 8.42 3.14 17.89
CA MET A 60 9.20 3.36 19.11
C MET A 60 9.62 2.03 19.74
N LEU A 61 8.69 1.09 19.90
CA LEU A 61 8.95 -0.22 20.50
C LEU A 61 9.99 -0.99 19.69
N MET A 62 9.80 -1.10 18.36
CA MET A 62 10.71 -1.85 17.49
C MET A 62 12.09 -1.21 17.40
N THR A 63 12.16 0.12 17.35
CA THR A 63 13.41 0.87 17.34
C THR A 63 14.18 0.71 18.64
N CYS A 64 13.52 0.89 19.79
CA CYS A 64 14.14 0.69 21.10
C CYS A 64 14.64 -0.74 21.26
N TRP A 65 13.83 -1.72 20.85
CA TRP A 65 14.22 -3.13 20.91
C TRP A 65 15.42 -3.43 20.00
N PHE A 66 15.44 -2.89 18.79
CA PHE A 66 16.55 -3.04 17.86
C PHE A 66 17.85 -2.46 18.42
N TYR A 67 17.82 -1.23 18.95
CA TYR A 67 19.02 -0.63 19.55
C TYR A 67 19.47 -1.32 20.84
N TYR A 68 18.53 -1.76 21.67
CA TYR A 68 18.83 -2.58 22.83
C TYR A 68 19.60 -3.85 22.43
N MET A 69 19.14 -4.55 21.39
CA MET A 69 19.79 -5.76 20.88
C MET A 69 21.15 -5.48 20.24
N LEU A 70 21.31 -4.34 19.55
CA LEU A 70 22.61 -3.91 19.04
C LEU A 70 23.61 -3.61 20.16
N ARG A 71 23.16 -2.95 21.25
CA ARG A 71 24.02 -2.63 22.40
C ARG A 71 24.53 -3.89 23.10
N LEU A 72 23.68 -4.90 23.25
CA LEU A 72 24.07 -6.19 23.84
C LEU A 72 25.12 -6.95 23.02
N ASN A 73 25.21 -6.68 21.71
CA ASN A 73 26.10 -7.39 20.79
C ASN A 73 27.06 -6.43 20.05
N ALA A 74 27.63 -5.48 20.80
CA ALA A 74 28.54 -4.46 20.27
C ALA A 74 29.76 -5.05 19.55
N ALA A 75 30.21 -6.25 19.93
CA ALA A 75 31.33 -6.96 19.31
C ALA A 75 31.09 -7.36 17.84
N SER A 76 29.83 -7.35 17.37
CA SER A 76 29.49 -7.68 15.98
C SER A 76 29.64 -6.51 15.01
N LEU A 77 29.94 -5.30 15.50
CA LEU A 77 30.14 -4.08 14.71
C LEU A 77 31.66 -3.82 14.56
N THR A 78 32.21 -4.05 13.37
CA THR A 78 33.64 -3.86 13.05
C THR A 78 34.09 -2.39 13.10
N GLU A 79 35.40 -2.15 13.24
CA GLU A 79 35.97 -0.79 13.42
C GLU A 79 35.79 0.17 12.24
N LEU A 80 35.64 -0.32 11.01
CA LEU A 80 35.35 0.51 9.82
C LEU A 80 33.89 1.03 9.78
N TYR A 81 33.03 0.48 10.64
CA TYR A 81 31.59 0.72 10.69
C TYR A 81 31.20 1.94 11.56
N LYS A 82 32.18 2.62 12.16
CA LYS A 82 32.08 3.11 13.55
C LYS A 82 31.59 4.54 13.76
N ARG A 83 31.42 5.38 12.72
CA ARG A 83 30.93 6.76 12.95
C ARG A 83 29.85 7.23 11.97
N TYR A 84 30.12 7.25 10.67
CA TYR A 84 29.15 7.76 9.69
C TYR A 84 27.98 6.79 9.49
N TYR A 85 28.28 5.50 9.40
CA TYR A 85 27.27 4.46 9.23
C TYR A 85 26.40 4.30 10.49
N GLN A 86 26.95 4.52 11.68
CA GLN A 86 26.19 4.48 12.92
C GLN A 86 25.06 5.52 12.95
N TRP A 87 25.34 6.76 12.56
CA TRP A 87 24.30 7.79 12.43
C TRP A 87 23.27 7.45 11.35
N PHE A 88 23.72 6.89 10.23
CA PHE A 88 22.81 6.43 9.17
C PHE A 88 21.87 5.32 9.67
N VAL A 89 22.35 4.35 10.43
CA VAL A 89 21.50 3.29 11.04
C VAL A 89 20.58 3.87 12.09
N ILE A 90 21.07 4.79 12.93
CA ILE A 90 20.27 5.44 13.97
C ILE A 90 19.10 6.23 13.34
N LEU A 91 19.32 6.87 12.19
CA LEU A 91 18.29 7.65 11.53
C LEU A 91 17.37 6.80 10.62
N SER A 92 17.92 5.79 9.96
CA SER A 92 17.16 4.98 8.98
C SER A 92 16.26 3.94 9.63
N VAL A 93 16.65 3.32 10.74
CA VAL A 93 15.86 2.27 11.40
C VAL A 93 14.47 2.72 11.83
N PRO A 94 14.29 3.88 12.52
CA PRO A 94 12.96 4.38 12.87
C PRO A 94 12.15 4.69 11.62
N ALA A 95 12.78 5.28 10.59
CA ALA A 95 12.11 5.60 9.33
C ALA A 95 11.62 4.34 8.59
N ILE A 96 12.43 3.28 8.57
CA ILE A 96 12.07 1.98 7.97
C ILE A 96 10.91 1.36 8.75
N PHE A 97 11.00 1.25 10.07
CA PHE A 97 9.90 0.68 10.88
C PHE A 97 8.63 1.50 10.79
N TYR A 98 8.74 2.83 10.76
CA TYR A 98 7.59 3.71 10.56
C TYR A 98 6.93 3.48 9.21
N PHE A 99 7.71 3.39 8.13
CA PHE A 99 7.18 3.15 6.79
C PHE A 99 6.50 1.77 6.70
N LEU A 100 7.18 0.72 7.16
CA LEU A 100 6.65 -0.64 7.14
C LEU A 100 5.38 -0.75 7.97
N GLY A 101 5.41 -0.26 9.21
CA GLY A 101 4.26 -0.26 10.10
C GLY A 101 3.12 0.61 9.58
N TYR A 102 3.40 1.76 8.96
CA TYR A 102 2.37 2.63 8.37
C TYR A 102 1.59 1.89 7.29
N MET A 103 2.30 1.25 6.36
CA MET A 103 1.67 0.50 5.26
C MET A 103 0.96 -0.75 5.78
N SER A 104 1.61 -1.56 6.63
CA SER A 104 1.03 -2.80 7.15
C SER A 104 -0.16 -2.56 8.08
N ILE A 105 -0.07 -1.62 9.03
CA ILE A 105 -1.12 -1.40 10.04
C ILE A 105 -2.31 -0.68 9.41
N ILE A 106 -2.10 0.44 8.74
CA ILE A 106 -3.22 1.28 8.28
C ILE A 106 -3.91 0.63 7.08
N TYR A 107 -3.15 0.19 6.09
CA TYR A 107 -3.71 -0.31 4.83
C TYR A 107 -3.95 -1.81 4.87
N SER A 108 -2.94 -2.62 5.20
CA SER A 108 -3.05 -4.08 5.07
C SER A 108 -3.97 -4.70 6.13
N ILE A 109 -3.76 -4.37 7.42
CA ILE A 109 -4.62 -4.86 8.51
C ILE A 109 -6.02 -4.25 8.38
N GLY A 110 -6.13 -2.95 8.08
CA GLY A 110 -7.41 -2.29 7.85
C GLY A 110 -8.23 -2.97 6.74
N ASN A 111 -7.59 -3.31 5.63
CA ASN A 111 -8.22 -4.04 4.53
C ASN A 111 -8.63 -5.46 4.92
N LEU A 112 -7.73 -6.20 5.57
CA LEU A 112 -7.98 -7.58 5.99
C LEU A 112 -9.20 -7.66 6.92
N VAL A 113 -9.21 -6.80 7.95
CA VAL A 113 -10.32 -6.75 8.91
C VAL A 113 -11.61 -6.25 8.25
N SER A 114 -11.55 -5.27 7.34
CA SER A 114 -12.73 -4.80 6.61
C SER A 114 -13.30 -5.84 5.66
N SER A 115 -12.44 -6.67 5.07
CA SER A 115 -12.87 -7.74 4.16
C SER A 115 -13.59 -8.86 4.91
N LEU A 116 -13.17 -9.13 6.15
CA LEU A 116 -13.73 -10.16 7.03
C LEU A 116 -15.00 -9.69 7.77
N SER A 117 -15.01 -8.46 8.29
CA SER A 117 -16.08 -7.94 9.15
C SER A 117 -17.03 -6.96 8.46
N GLY A 118 -16.70 -6.51 7.26
CA GLY A 118 -17.45 -5.46 6.57
C GLY A 118 -18.73 -5.96 5.92
N THR A 119 -19.72 -5.07 5.87
CA THR A 119 -21.00 -5.30 5.18
C THR A 119 -20.93 -4.78 3.73
N PRO A 120 -21.60 -5.43 2.77
CA PRO A 120 -21.69 -4.91 1.40
C PRO A 120 -22.17 -3.46 1.37
N HIS A 121 -21.45 -2.61 0.65
CA HIS A 121 -21.75 -1.20 0.55
C HIS A 121 -21.32 -0.65 -0.80
N THR A 122 -22.05 0.35 -1.28
CA THR A 122 -21.78 0.99 -2.56
C THR A 122 -21.70 2.50 -2.36
N MET A 123 -20.67 3.14 -2.93
CA MET A 123 -20.50 4.59 -2.89
C MET A 123 -20.46 5.12 -4.32
N HIS A 124 -21.06 6.28 -4.56
CA HIS A 124 -20.94 6.96 -5.85
C HIS A 124 -19.89 8.06 -5.74
N ASP A 125 -19.03 8.17 -6.74
CA ASP A 125 -18.06 9.25 -6.84
C ASP A 125 -17.95 9.75 -8.27
N VAL A 126 -17.66 11.05 -8.40
CA VAL A 126 -17.37 11.66 -9.70
C VAL A 126 -15.87 11.53 -9.92
N MET A 127 -15.51 10.77 -10.95
CA MET A 127 -14.12 10.55 -11.34
C MET A 127 -13.78 11.40 -12.54
N GLN A 128 -12.58 11.97 -12.52
CA GLN A 128 -11.99 12.70 -13.63
C GLN A 128 -11.00 11.80 -14.35
N LYS A 129 -11.05 11.88 -15.68
CA LYS A 129 -10.14 11.19 -16.57
C LYS A 129 -8.81 11.94 -16.65
N GLU A 130 -7.70 11.26 -16.39
CA GLU A 130 -6.37 11.85 -16.43
C GLU A 130 -5.38 10.99 -17.23
N TYR A 131 -4.61 11.63 -18.10
CA TYR A 131 -3.51 11.01 -18.83
C TYR A 131 -2.17 11.48 -18.25
N ALA A 132 -1.31 10.54 -17.88
CA ALA A 132 0.03 10.78 -17.36
C ALA A 132 1.08 10.28 -18.36
N GLU A 133 1.90 11.19 -18.90
CA GLU A 133 2.94 10.85 -19.89
C GLU A 133 4.06 9.99 -19.31
N THR A 134 4.45 10.27 -18.06
CA THR A 134 5.50 9.54 -17.34
C THR A 134 4.85 8.79 -16.18
N SER A 135 4.46 7.53 -16.38
CA SER A 135 3.80 6.75 -15.32
C SER A 135 4.68 5.60 -14.84
N LYS A 136 5.01 5.60 -13.54
CA LYS A 136 5.52 4.41 -12.82
C LYS A 136 4.43 3.35 -12.57
N SER A 137 3.17 3.64 -12.88
CA SER A 137 2.02 2.74 -12.70
C SER A 137 1.24 2.58 -14.01
N CYS A 138 0.40 3.56 -14.38
CA CYS A 138 -0.36 3.52 -15.63
C CYS A 138 -0.56 4.92 -16.24
N LYS A 139 -0.61 4.99 -17.58
CA LYS A 139 -0.75 6.25 -18.33
C LYS A 139 -2.17 6.79 -18.28
N THR A 140 -3.16 5.91 -18.40
CA THR A 140 -4.58 6.26 -18.45
C THR A 140 -5.23 5.91 -17.13
N ARG A 141 -5.74 6.92 -16.41
CA ARG A 141 -6.27 6.74 -15.06
C ARG A 141 -7.54 7.53 -14.77
N LEU A 142 -8.31 7.04 -13.80
CA LEU A 142 -9.46 7.73 -13.21
C LEU A 142 -9.12 8.16 -11.77
N ILE A 143 -9.36 9.43 -11.46
CA ILE A 143 -9.11 10.01 -10.14
C ILE A 143 -10.39 10.62 -9.59
N GLY A 144 -10.72 10.31 -8.34
CA GLY A 144 -11.90 10.82 -7.65
C GLY A 144 -11.60 11.17 -6.21
N LYS A 145 -12.47 11.98 -5.60
CA LYS A 145 -12.28 12.50 -4.24
C LYS A 145 -12.29 11.38 -3.20
N SER A 146 -13.12 10.36 -3.41
CA SER A 146 -13.27 9.22 -2.51
C SER A 146 -12.05 8.29 -2.52
N LEU A 147 -11.23 8.35 -3.58
CA LEU A 147 -10.00 7.57 -3.70
C LEU A 147 -8.76 8.31 -3.20
N LEU A 148 -8.81 9.61 -2.90
CA LEU A 148 -7.67 10.36 -2.37
C LEU A 148 -6.98 9.68 -1.17
N PRO A 149 -7.71 9.13 -0.18
CA PRO A 149 -7.10 8.37 0.92
C PRO A 149 -6.72 6.93 0.54
N ALA A 150 -7.16 6.42 -0.62
CA ALA A 150 -6.87 5.08 -1.09
C ALA A 150 -5.41 4.93 -1.53
N ARG A 151 -4.94 3.69 -1.55
CA ARG A 151 -3.66 3.33 -2.15
C ARG A 151 -3.86 2.19 -3.15
N PRO A 152 -3.50 2.39 -4.43
CA PRO A 152 -3.22 3.68 -5.10
C PRO A 152 -4.45 4.63 -5.12
N PRO A 153 -4.25 5.97 -5.23
CA PRO A 153 -5.36 6.94 -5.22
C PRO A 153 -6.04 7.12 -6.60
N HIS A 154 -5.94 6.12 -7.46
CA HIS A 154 -6.45 6.16 -8.83
C HIS A 154 -6.75 4.75 -9.33
N PHE A 155 -7.62 4.65 -10.34
CA PHE A 155 -7.80 3.43 -11.12
C PHE A 155 -7.08 3.51 -12.43
N CYS A 156 -6.38 2.45 -12.80
CA CYS A 156 -5.87 2.29 -14.14
C CYS A 156 -7.00 1.79 -15.05
N ILE A 157 -7.15 2.40 -16.21
CA ILE A 157 -8.11 1.99 -17.24
C ILE A 157 -7.39 1.80 -18.56
N SER A 158 -7.90 0.92 -19.42
CA SER A 158 -7.30 0.71 -20.75
C SER A 158 -7.41 1.97 -21.61
N THR A 159 -6.49 2.15 -22.55
CA THR A 159 -6.52 3.28 -23.50
C THR A 159 -7.82 3.29 -24.33
N THR A 160 -8.36 2.12 -24.66
CA THR A 160 -9.62 2.00 -25.41
C THR A 160 -10.79 2.53 -24.60
N SER A 161 -10.94 2.11 -23.34
CA SER A 161 -11.97 2.66 -22.44
C SER A 161 -11.74 4.14 -22.20
N PHE A 162 -10.49 4.57 -21.97
CA PHE A 162 -10.14 5.97 -21.77
C PHE A 162 -10.61 6.88 -22.91
N ASN A 163 -10.45 6.45 -24.17
CA ASN A 163 -10.86 7.24 -25.33
C ASN A 163 -12.39 7.34 -25.48
N GLN A 164 -13.13 6.33 -25.02
CA GLN A 164 -14.59 6.29 -25.08
C GLN A 164 -15.26 7.01 -23.91
N LEU A 165 -14.56 7.15 -22.78
CA LEU A 165 -15.11 7.78 -21.59
C LEU A 165 -15.14 9.32 -21.72
N PRO A 166 -16.19 9.99 -21.21
CA PRO A 166 -16.21 11.44 -21.09
C PRO A 166 -15.12 11.95 -20.14
N LYS A 167 -14.94 13.28 -20.08
CA LYS A 167 -13.93 13.90 -19.20
C LYS A 167 -14.18 13.60 -17.71
N GLU A 168 -15.44 13.58 -17.32
CA GLU A 168 -15.90 13.24 -15.97
C GLU A 168 -16.95 12.13 -16.06
N ILE A 169 -16.87 11.15 -15.16
CA ILE A 169 -17.80 10.03 -15.13
C ILE A 169 -18.23 9.74 -13.69
N VAL A 170 -19.51 9.46 -13.49
CA VAL A 170 -19.99 8.94 -12.20
C VAL A 170 -19.74 7.44 -12.18
N ILE A 171 -18.93 7.00 -11.22
CA ILE A 171 -18.74 5.57 -10.96
C ILE A 171 -19.34 5.18 -9.63
N LYS A 172 -19.79 3.93 -9.58
CA LYS A 172 -20.23 3.26 -8.37
C LYS A 172 -19.12 2.34 -7.90
N LEU A 173 -18.54 2.68 -6.76
CA LEU A 173 -17.56 1.90 -6.04
C LEU A 173 -18.28 0.80 -5.25
N VAL A 174 -18.01 -0.47 -5.55
CA VAL A 174 -18.66 -1.61 -4.91
C VAL A 174 -17.65 -2.34 -4.03
N GLY A 175 -18.01 -2.56 -2.77
CA GLY A 175 -17.09 -3.15 -1.80
C GLY A 175 -17.74 -3.49 -0.47
N LYS A 176 -16.91 -3.62 0.56
CA LYS A 176 -17.34 -3.85 1.94
C LYS A 176 -16.94 -2.67 2.82
N LYS A 177 -17.90 -2.13 3.56
CA LYS A 177 -17.67 -1.06 4.54
C LYS A 177 -17.63 -1.64 5.94
N SER A 178 -16.67 -1.20 6.73
CA SER A 178 -16.53 -1.53 8.15
C SER A 178 -16.18 -0.27 8.95
N TYR A 179 -16.01 -0.42 10.26
CA TYR A 179 -15.44 0.63 11.11
C TYR A 179 -14.05 1.09 10.63
N PHE A 180 -13.24 0.17 10.09
CA PHE A 180 -11.86 0.41 9.67
C PHE A 180 -11.76 1.20 8.36
N GLY A 181 -12.77 1.10 7.51
CA GLY A 181 -12.75 1.74 6.19
C GLY A 181 -13.62 1.03 5.18
N PHE A 182 -13.25 1.21 3.92
CA PHE A 182 -13.93 0.64 2.77
C PHE A 182 -12.94 -0.18 1.94
N ALA A 183 -13.16 -1.50 1.93
CA ALA A 183 -12.44 -2.45 1.08
C ALA A 183 -13.15 -2.52 -0.26
N LEU A 184 -12.49 -2.01 -1.30
CA LEU A 184 -13.07 -1.98 -2.64
C LEU A 184 -12.88 -3.35 -3.31
N ASN A 185 -13.94 -3.83 -3.97
CA ASN A 185 -13.89 -5.02 -4.81
C ASN A 185 -13.77 -4.66 -6.28
N HIS A 186 -14.70 -3.85 -6.79
CA HIS A 186 -14.80 -3.49 -8.20
C HIS A 186 -15.51 -2.15 -8.39
N ILE A 187 -15.48 -1.65 -9.63
CA ILE A 187 -16.19 -0.43 -10.02
C ILE A 187 -17.22 -0.73 -11.11
N GLU A 188 -18.32 0.00 -11.07
CA GLU A 188 -19.40 -0.03 -12.05
C GLU A 188 -19.60 1.38 -12.61
N TYR A 189 -19.78 1.51 -13.92
CA TYR A 189 -20.10 2.79 -14.55
C TYR A 189 -21.58 3.12 -14.36
N ASP A 190 -21.88 4.30 -13.82
CA ASP A 190 -23.26 4.77 -13.65
C ASP A 190 -23.61 5.76 -14.78
N TRP A 191 -24.00 5.21 -15.93
CA TRP A 191 -24.30 6.01 -17.11
C TRP A 191 -25.49 6.94 -16.94
N GLU A 192 -26.50 6.54 -16.16
CA GLU A 192 -27.67 7.38 -15.89
C GLU A 192 -27.26 8.64 -15.13
N LYS A 193 -26.45 8.52 -14.08
CA LYS A 193 -25.93 9.68 -13.35
C LYS A 193 -24.89 10.46 -14.14
N THR A 194 -24.11 9.78 -14.97
CA THR A 194 -23.14 10.44 -15.85
C THR A 194 -23.84 11.32 -16.88
N LEU A 195 -24.94 10.85 -17.49
CA LEU A 195 -25.75 11.66 -18.41
C LEU A 195 -26.32 12.91 -17.73
N LYS A 196 -26.68 12.82 -16.44
CA LYS A 196 -27.13 13.98 -15.66
C LYS A 196 -26.04 15.04 -15.43
N LEU A 197 -24.75 14.66 -15.50
CA LEU A 197 -23.64 15.62 -15.48
C LEU A 197 -23.51 16.42 -16.80
N TYR A 198 -24.06 15.90 -17.90
CA TYR A 198 -23.96 16.50 -19.24
C TYR A 198 -25.36 16.80 -19.83
N PRO A 199 -26.09 17.77 -19.26
CA PRO A 199 -27.48 18.06 -19.67
C PRO A 199 -27.62 18.60 -21.11
N SER A 200 -26.54 19.05 -21.75
CA SER A 200 -26.54 19.54 -23.13
C SER A 200 -26.42 18.39 -24.13
N THR A 201 -27.49 18.18 -24.90
CA THR A 201 -27.79 17.07 -25.84
C THR A 201 -26.78 16.76 -26.96
N LEU A 202 -25.68 17.49 -27.09
CA LEU A 202 -24.69 17.30 -28.17
C LEU A 202 -23.77 16.07 -27.98
N ILE A 203 -23.78 15.42 -26.82
CA ILE A 203 -22.87 14.29 -26.51
C ILE A 203 -23.59 12.93 -26.61
N MET A 204 -24.93 12.89 -26.64
CA MET A 204 -25.67 11.61 -26.69
C MET A 204 -25.40 10.79 -27.96
N SER A 205 -25.02 11.41 -29.07
CA SER A 205 -24.69 10.70 -30.32
C SER A 205 -23.31 10.03 -30.31
N GLN A 206 -22.45 10.33 -29.34
CA GLN A 206 -21.11 9.75 -29.21
C GLN A 206 -21.04 8.65 -28.15
N LEU A 207 -22.12 8.40 -27.41
CA LEU A 207 -22.14 7.34 -26.42
C LEU A 207 -22.30 5.99 -27.13
N PRO A 208 -21.34 5.06 -26.96
CA PRO A 208 -21.45 3.75 -27.56
C PRO A 208 -22.70 3.02 -27.00
N ASN A 209 -23.43 2.32 -27.88
CA ASN A 209 -24.54 1.43 -27.53
C ASN A 209 -24.03 0.27 -26.65
N TYR A 210 -23.77 0.53 -25.36
CA TYR A 210 -23.33 -0.48 -24.42
C TYR A 210 -24.53 -1.07 -23.67
N PRO A 211 -24.56 -2.41 -23.48
CA PRO A 211 -25.44 -3.01 -22.49
C PRO A 211 -25.10 -2.44 -21.10
N PHE A 212 -26.14 -2.15 -20.33
CA PHE A 212 -26.19 -1.29 -19.14
C PHE A 212 -25.35 -1.70 -17.91
N SER A 213 -24.38 -2.59 -18.02
CA SER A 213 -23.54 -3.02 -16.88
C SER A 213 -22.24 -3.67 -17.37
N THR A 214 -21.24 -2.86 -17.71
CA THR A 214 -19.86 -3.36 -17.85
C THR A 214 -19.17 -3.28 -16.50
N THR A 215 -19.04 -4.43 -15.84
CA THR A 215 -18.23 -4.58 -14.63
C THR A 215 -16.76 -4.42 -15.04
N ALA A 216 -16.14 -3.30 -14.67
CA ALA A 216 -14.71 -3.15 -14.78
C ALA A 216 -14.09 -3.75 -13.51
N TYR A 217 -13.50 -4.93 -13.64
CA TYR A 217 -12.66 -5.48 -12.59
C TYR A 217 -11.43 -4.60 -12.47
N ALA A 218 -11.01 -4.33 -11.24
CA ALA A 218 -9.71 -3.73 -10.95
C ALA A 218 -8.61 -4.76 -11.29
N ASN A 219 -8.46 -5.08 -12.56
CA ASN A 219 -7.37 -5.90 -13.04
C ASN A 219 -6.13 -5.01 -13.05
N HIS A 220 -5.25 -5.28 -12.08
CA HIS A 220 -3.86 -4.85 -12.15
C HIS A 220 -3.21 -5.53 -13.36
N GLU A 221 -3.32 -4.93 -14.54
CA GLU A 221 -2.30 -5.13 -15.57
C GLU A 221 -1.01 -4.51 -15.01
N MET A 222 -0.19 -5.37 -14.39
CA MET A 222 1.21 -5.09 -14.03
C MET A 222 2.10 -5.44 -15.20
#